data_AF-A0A353RH86-F1
#
_entry.id   AF-A0A353RH86-F1
#
_cell.length_a   1.000
_cell.length_b   1.000
_cell.length_c   1.000
_cell.angle_alpha   90.00
_cell.angle_beta   90.00
_cell.angle_gamma   90.00
#
_symmetry.space_group_name_H-M   'P 1'
#
loop_
_entity.id
_entity.type
_entity.pdbx_description
1 polymer ?
#
loop_
_entity_poly.entity_id
_entity_poly.type
_entity_poly.pdbx_seq_one_letter_code
_entity_poly.pdbx_strand_id
1 'polypeptide(L)'
;AAMAAIARMRLYSASPLYNGNTFYANWTRKDGTPFISQTADPKRWGKAAAAFKRIIDLEKYQLYTTPKIVNSRGTGTLELPNTNDPNLKTRNFPAGAADIDPYRSYKSIFDGSVTPESNPELIYFCDEANINNRFSFPSKQGGNSTLSVPKDVVDQFRMADGRLFSDATDEEKSWEAVGTGLTFSENYVLTAERARMDDNREPRYYASIGFNHCFWPGTAYTGSGSDVTNMNVTYYKDGNARGSDFNYNRTGYTVRKWANQEDNRDYWGKSKQKTYPIFRYAEVLLGYVEAMNEMSDSYTDEVTGITVTRDVAQMVKYFNEIRYRSGLPGITVAEASDYATMKSLIKHERQIEFFFEDHRYYDLRRWMDAPEVMRKPVTGLDVTAKRAERASFYTMKIWNTETAMKRVWHNKMYFFPISQNVLDKNGKLVQNPGWN
;
A
#
# COMPACT_ATOMS: atom_id res chain seq x y z
N ALA A 1 -18.22 -8.65 -7.51
CA ALA A 1 -18.50 -8.09 -6.16
C ALA A 1 -18.77 -9.15 -5.08
N ALA A 2 -19.95 -9.81 -5.05
CA ALA A 2 -20.34 -10.69 -3.92
C ALA A 2 -19.33 -11.81 -3.59
N MET A 3 -18.76 -12.47 -4.62
CA MET A 3 -17.73 -13.50 -4.42
C MET A 3 -16.46 -12.96 -3.76
N ALA A 4 -16.03 -11.75 -4.13
CA ALA A 4 -14.85 -11.11 -3.54
C ALA A 4 -15.08 -10.76 -2.06
N ALA A 5 -16.28 -10.29 -1.72
CA ALA A 5 -16.67 -10.06 -0.32
C ALA A 5 -16.64 -11.35 0.50
N ILE A 6 -17.22 -12.44 -0.03
CA ILE A 6 -17.16 -13.77 0.61
C ILE A 6 -15.71 -14.22 0.79
N ALA A 7 -14.86 -14.07 -0.22
CA ALA A 7 -13.46 -14.50 -0.16
C ALA A 7 -12.68 -13.73 0.92
N ARG A 8 -12.78 -12.39 0.96
CA ARG A 8 -12.18 -11.56 2.03
C ARG A 8 -12.69 -11.97 3.42
N MET A 9 -14.00 -12.17 3.58
CA MET A 9 -14.59 -12.58 4.86
C MET A 9 -14.11 -13.97 5.30
N ARG A 10 -14.01 -14.93 4.38
CA ARG A 10 -13.46 -16.26 4.67
C ARG A 10 -11.98 -16.19 5.07
N LEU A 11 -11.18 -15.38 4.37
CA LEU A 11 -9.78 -15.13 4.72
C LEU A 11 -9.66 -14.58 6.15
N TYR A 12 -10.49 -13.59 6.50
CA TYR A 12 -10.48 -12.99 7.84
C TYR A 12 -10.91 -14.01 8.89
N SER A 13 -11.98 -14.77 8.63
CA SER A 13 -12.47 -15.83 9.51
C SER A 13 -11.45 -16.97 9.73
N ALA A 14 -10.55 -17.22 8.78
CA ALA A 14 -9.47 -18.19 8.90
C ALA A 14 -8.25 -17.65 9.67
N SER A 15 -8.10 -16.32 9.75
CA SER A 15 -6.93 -15.66 10.30
C SER A 15 -6.81 -15.80 11.83
N PRO A 16 -5.59 -15.69 12.40
CA PRO A 16 -5.32 -15.92 13.82
C PRO A 16 -6.27 -15.24 14.81
N LEU A 17 -6.72 -14.00 14.54
CA LEU A 17 -7.64 -13.27 15.43
C LEU A 17 -8.96 -14.03 15.67
N TYR A 18 -9.46 -14.79 14.69
CA TYR A 18 -10.79 -15.40 14.68
C TYR A 18 -10.80 -16.94 14.68
N ASN A 19 -9.63 -17.57 14.59
CA ASN A 19 -9.50 -19.03 14.37
C ASN A 19 -8.47 -19.66 15.32
N GLY A 20 -8.88 -19.93 16.57
CA GLY A 20 -8.00 -20.51 17.60
C GLY A 20 -7.40 -19.50 18.58
N ASN A 21 -7.98 -18.29 18.68
CA ASN A 21 -7.47 -17.26 19.56
C ASN A 21 -7.92 -17.47 21.01
N THR A 22 -6.97 -17.90 21.85
CA THR A 22 -7.21 -18.15 23.29
C THR A 22 -7.11 -16.92 24.18
N PHE A 23 -6.59 -15.80 23.67
CA PHE A 23 -6.46 -14.56 24.45
C PHE A 23 -7.82 -14.00 24.89
N TYR A 24 -8.87 -14.22 24.10
CA TYR A 24 -10.24 -13.76 24.38
C TYR A 24 -11.17 -14.88 24.88
N ALA A 25 -10.63 -15.94 25.49
CA ALA A 25 -11.44 -17.06 25.99
C ALA A 25 -12.58 -16.65 26.93
N ASN A 26 -12.34 -15.62 27.76
CA ASN A 26 -13.31 -15.11 28.73
C ASN A 26 -14.37 -14.19 28.10
N TRP A 27 -14.27 -13.88 26.81
CA TRP A 27 -15.28 -13.14 26.09
C TRP A 27 -16.34 -14.10 25.55
N THR A 28 -17.37 -14.31 26.35
CA THR A 28 -18.40 -15.33 26.13
C THR A 28 -19.78 -14.71 25.99
N ARG A 29 -20.67 -15.45 25.33
CA ARG A 29 -22.11 -15.18 25.30
C ARG A 29 -22.75 -15.54 26.64
N LYS A 30 -24.03 -15.20 26.80
CA LYS A 30 -24.82 -15.54 27.99
C LYS A 30 -24.89 -17.05 28.30
N ASP A 31 -24.75 -17.88 27.27
CA ASP A 31 -24.74 -19.35 27.40
C ASP A 31 -23.34 -19.93 27.72
N GLY A 32 -22.34 -19.07 27.94
CA GLY A 32 -20.95 -19.47 28.20
C GLY A 32 -20.13 -19.79 26.95
N THR A 33 -20.73 -19.81 25.75
CA THR A 33 -20.02 -20.07 24.51
C THR A 33 -19.08 -18.91 24.17
N PRO A 34 -17.79 -19.15 23.89
CA PRO A 34 -16.87 -18.11 23.44
C PRO A 34 -17.34 -17.44 22.15
N PHE A 35 -17.17 -16.12 22.03
CA PHE A 35 -17.46 -15.39 20.79
C PHE A 35 -16.50 -15.75 19.65
N ILE A 36 -15.27 -16.13 19.99
CA ILE A 36 -14.22 -16.55 19.05
C ILE A 36 -13.90 -18.02 19.29
N SER A 37 -13.69 -18.80 18.22
CA SER A 37 -13.27 -20.20 18.35
C SER A 37 -11.93 -20.28 19.08
N GLN A 38 -11.87 -21.11 20.12
CA GLN A 38 -10.67 -21.36 20.91
C GLN A 38 -9.77 -22.43 20.29
N THR A 39 -10.29 -23.17 19.30
CA THR A 39 -9.56 -24.17 18.53
C THR A 39 -9.47 -23.74 17.08
N ALA A 40 -8.29 -23.87 16.48
CA ALA A 40 -8.08 -23.57 15.06
C ALA A 40 -8.72 -24.65 14.18
N ASP A 41 -9.45 -24.22 13.15
CA ASP A 41 -9.97 -25.08 12.09
C ASP A 41 -9.16 -24.85 10.79
N PRO A 42 -8.30 -25.80 10.38
CA PRO A 42 -7.48 -25.65 9.18
C PRO A 42 -8.31 -25.61 7.89
N LYS A 43 -9.53 -26.16 7.89
CA LYS A 43 -10.42 -26.15 6.70
C LYS A 43 -10.88 -24.74 6.34
N ARG A 44 -10.79 -23.76 7.25
CA ARG A 44 -11.13 -22.36 6.94
C ARG A 44 -10.21 -21.75 5.89
N TRP A 45 -8.92 -22.12 5.87
CA TRP A 45 -8.00 -21.69 4.84
C TRP A 45 -8.35 -22.29 3.48
N GLY A 46 -8.68 -23.58 3.42
CA GLY A 46 -9.22 -24.22 2.21
C GLY A 46 -10.48 -23.54 1.67
N LYS A 47 -11.44 -23.21 2.55
CA LYS A 47 -12.65 -22.45 2.19
C LYS A 47 -12.34 -21.07 1.61
N ALA A 48 -11.35 -20.37 2.16
CA ALA A 48 -10.90 -19.07 1.67
C ALA A 48 -10.20 -19.22 0.31
N ALA A 49 -9.28 -20.17 0.18
CA ALA A 49 -8.58 -20.47 -1.07
C ALA A 49 -9.56 -20.82 -2.21
N ALA A 50 -10.52 -21.71 -1.97
CA ALA A 50 -11.54 -22.06 -2.95
C ALA A 50 -12.40 -20.85 -3.37
N ALA A 51 -12.72 -19.95 -2.43
CA ALA A 51 -13.49 -18.74 -2.73
C ALA A 51 -12.71 -17.75 -3.63
N PHE A 52 -11.41 -17.58 -3.42
CA PHE A 52 -10.58 -16.78 -4.33
C PHE A 52 -10.36 -17.49 -5.67
N LYS A 53 -10.06 -18.80 -5.66
CA LYS A 53 -9.90 -19.62 -6.87
C LYS A 53 -11.12 -19.55 -7.77
N ARG A 54 -12.32 -19.57 -7.18
CA ARG A 54 -13.58 -19.36 -7.92
C ARG A 54 -13.59 -18.05 -8.70
N ILE A 55 -13.00 -16.97 -8.19
CA ILE A 55 -12.96 -15.67 -8.89
C ILE A 55 -11.92 -15.71 -10.00
N ILE A 56 -10.75 -16.30 -9.74
CA ILE A 56 -9.68 -16.50 -10.73
C ILE A 56 -10.22 -17.30 -11.93
N ASP A 57 -10.95 -18.39 -11.67
CA ASP A 57 -11.48 -19.30 -12.69
C ASP A 57 -12.61 -18.72 -13.53
N LEU A 58 -13.14 -17.54 -13.17
CA LEU A 58 -14.06 -16.82 -14.04
C LEU A 58 -13.36 -16.21 -15.25
N GLU A 59 -12.03 -15.98 -15.15
CA GLU A 59 -11.23 -15.31 -16.18
C GLU A 59 -11.81 -13.96 -16.62
N LYS A 60 -12.50 -13.28 -15.70
CA LYS A 60 -13.17 -11.99 -15.95
C LYS A 60 -12.35 -10.76 -15.60
N TYR A 61 -11.32 -10.94 -14.79
CA TYR A 61 -10.51 -9.85 -14.23
C TYR A 61 -9.04 -10.14 -14.46
N GLN A 62 -8.26 -9.08 -14.63
CA GLN A 62 -6.81 -9.15 -14.79
C GLN A 62 -6.17 -7.91 -14.16
N LEU A 63 -4.88 -7.97 -13.84
CA LEU A 63 -4.16 -6.78 -13.39
C LEU A 63 -4.14 -5.74 -14.50
N TYR A 64 -4.30 -4.46 -14.13
CA TYR A 64 -4.20 -3.38 -15.09
C TYR A 64 -2.73 -3.19 -15.48
N THR A 65 -2.49 -3.03 -16.78
CA THR A 65 -1.17 -2.71 -17.33
C THR A 65 -1.27 -1.57 -18.34
N THR A 66 -0.19 -0.82 -18.44
CA THR A 66 0.02 0.16 -19.51
C THR A 66 1.15 -0.36 -20.39
N PRO A 67 1.03 -0.33 -21.73
CA PRO A 67 2.11 -0.73 -22.62
C PRO A 67 3.38 0.09 -22.37
N LYS A 68 4.54 -0.55 -22.59
CA LYS A 68 5.84 0.10 -22.53
C LYS A 68 5.89 1.28 -23.48
N ILE A 69 6.40 2.40 -22.97
CA ILE A 69 6.54 3.64 -23.71
C ILE A 69 7.96 3.68 -24.28
N VAL A 70 8.06 3.67 -25.60
CA VAL A 70 9.32 3.83 -26.33
C VAL A 70 9.30 5.18 -27.02
N ASN A 71 10.20 6.07 -26.63
CA ASN A 71 10.41 7.33 -27.33
C ASN A 71 11.90 7.68 -27.39
N SER A 72 12.27 8.50 -28.38
CA SER A 72 13.66 8.92 -28.60
C SER A 72 14.12 10.05 -27.69
N ARG A 73 13.25 10.56 -26.80
CA ARG A 73 13.52 11.73 -25.94
C ARG A 73 14.02 11.34 -24.54
N GLY A 74 14.30 10.06 -24.29
CA GLY A 74 14.75 9.58 -22.98
C GLY A 74 13.67 9.68 -21.89
N THR A 75 12.41 9.84 -22.26
CA THR A 75 11.26 9.94 -21.33
C THR A 75 10.35 8.73 -21.42
N GLY A 76 10.85 7.63 -21.98
CA GLY A 76 10.14 6.37 -22.06
C GLY A 76 9.92 5.73 -20.70
N THR A 77 9.47 4.48 -20.70
CA THR A 77 9.37 3.67 -19.48
C THR A 77 10.72 3.59 -18.78
N LEU A 78 10.70 3.73 -17.45
CA LEU A 78 11.90 3.57 -16.61
C LEU A 78 12.56 2.22 -16.89
N GLU A 79 13.88 2.21 -17.06
CA GLU A 79 14.59 0.98 -17.36
C GLU A 79 14.44 -0.03 -16.21
N LEU A 80 14.09 -1.27 -16.57
CA LEU A 80 14.02 -2.35 -15.59
C LEU A 80 15.42 -2.61 -15.00
N PRO A 81 15.51 -3.03 -13.73
CA PRO A 81 16.79 -3.35 -13.08
C PRO A 81 17.40 -4.65 -13.62
N ASN A 82 18.74 -4.74 -13.62
CA ASN A 82 19.41 -6.04 -13.75
C ASN A 82 19.24 -6.80 -12.42
N THR A 83 18.68 -8.01 -12.48
CA THR A 83 18.43 -8.84 -11.31
C THR A 83 18.75 -10.29 -11.61
N ASN A 84 18.70 -11.15 -10.59
CA ASN A 84 18.86 -12.60 -10.76
C ASN A 84 17.63 -13.28 -11.39
N ASP A 85 16.54 -12.53 -11.63
CA ASP A 85 15.38 -13.05 -12.33
C ASP A 85 15.52 -12.84 -13.84
N PRO A 86 15.73 -13.92 -14.62
CA PRO A 86 15.93 -13.82 -16.06
C PRO A 86 14.65 -13.38 -16.80
N ASN A 87 13.48 -13.52 -16.19
CA ASN A 87 12.20 -13.27 -16.87
C ASN A 87 11.81 -11.80 -16.85
N LEU A 88 12.19 -11.06 -15.81
CA LEU A 88 11.77 -9.67 -15.60
C LEU A 88 11.92 -8.81 -16.86
N LYS A 89 13.09 -8.88 -17.51
CA LYS A 89 13.42 -8.09 -18.71
C LYS A 89 13.10 -8.78 -20.04
N THR A 90 12.92 -10.09 -20.05
CA THR A 90 12.91 -10.89 -21.29
C THR A 90 11.53 -11.43 -21.66
N ARG A 91 10.62 -11.52 -20.69
CA ARG A 91 9.26 -12.02 -20.87
C ARG A 91 8.28 -10.87 -20.79
N ASN A 92 7.26 -10.94 -21.63
CA ASN A 92 6.12 -10.05 -21.58
C ASN A 92 5.26 -10.37 -20.35
N PHE A 93 4.49 -9.39 -19.91
CA PHE A 93 3.48 -9.59 -18.88
C PHE A 93 2.45 -10.64 -19.33
N PRO A 94 2.01 -11.59 -18.48
CA PRO A 94 2.21 -11.70 -17.03
C PRO A 94 3.46 -12.45 -16.57
N ALA A 95 4.31 -12.94 -17.48
CA ALA A 95 5.49 -13.76 -17.14
C ALA A 95 6.77 -12.94 -16.88
N GLY A 96 6.72 -11.63 -17.15
CA GLY A 96 7.78 -10.65 -16.89
C GLY A 96 7.20 -9.25 -17.06
N ALA A 97 8.05 -8.25 -17.28
CA ALA A 97 7.65 -6.85 -17.42
C ALA A 97 8.16 -6.18 -18.70
N ALA A 98 8.63 -6.96 -19.68
CA ALA A 98 9.40 -6.45 -20.82
C ALA A 98 8.63 -5.48 -21.73
N ASP A 99 7.30 -5.60 -21.76
CA ASP A 99 6.37 -4.92 -22.68
C ASP A 99 5.41 -3.94 -21.99
N ILE A 100 5.56 -3.71 -20.68
CA ILE A 100 4.71 -2.78 -19.91
C ILE A 100 5.51 -1.61 -19.35
N ASP A 101 4.80 -0.55 -18.96
CA ASP A 101 5.30 0.53 -18.10
C ASP A 101 4.89 0.25 -16.65
N PRO A 102 5.81 -0.20 -15.77
CA PRO A 102 5.43 -0.58 -14.42
C PRO A 102 4.87 0.55 -13.56
N TYR A 103 5.40 1.76 -13.72
CA TYR A 103 4.95 2.93 -12.96
C TYR A 103 3.51 3.29 -13.31
N ARG A 104 3.18 3.38 -14.61
CA ARG A 104 1.81 3.64 -15.06
C ARG A 104 0.86 2.47 -14.83
N SER A 105 1.35 1.24 -14.96
CA SER A 105 0.55 0.03 -14.69
C SER A 105 0.04 -0.01 -13.24
N TYR A 106 0.82 0.51 -12.28
CA TYR A 106 0.33 0.66 -10.91
C TYR A 106 -0.46 1.96 -10.70
N LYS A 107 0.10 3.09 -11.11
CA LYS A 107 -0.42 4.42 -10.77
C LYS A 107 -1.79 4.72 -11.37
N SER A 108 -2.01 4.35 -12.64
CA SER A 108 -3.18 4.76 -13.41
C SER A 108 -4.49 4.18 -12.90
N ILE A 109 -4.41 3.14 -12.06
CA ILE A 109 -5.55 2.55 -11.34
C ILE A 109 -6.19 3.58 -10.39
N PHE A 110 -5.38 4.49 -9.84
CA PHE A 110 -5.76 5.32 -8.69
C PHE A 110 -5.88 6.80 -9.03
N ASP A 111 -5.16 7.29 -10.05
CA ASP A 111 -5.03 8.73 -10.29
C ASP A 111 -6.02 9.32 -11.31
N GLY A 112 -7.01 8.52 -11.73
CA GLY A 112 -8.08 8.96 -12.63
C GLY A 112 -7.63 9.12 -14.08
N SER A 113 -6.45 8.60 -14.44
CA SER A 113 -6.01 8.51 -15.83
C SER A 113 -6.79 7.46 -16.63
N VAL A 114 -7.40 6.49 -15.93
CA VAL A 114 -8.19 5.40 -16.53
C VAL A 114 -9.57 5.43 -15.92
N THR A 115 -10.60 5.37 -16.77
CA THR A 115 -11.99 5.26 -16.29
C THR A 115 -12.24 3.87 -15.73
N PRO A 116 -13.14 3.70 -14.76
CA PRO A 116 -13.39 2.39 -14.16
C PRO A 116 -13.80 1.32 -15.17
N GLU A 117 -14.54 1.67 -16.23
CA GLU A 117 -14.96 0.76 -17.29
C GLU A 117 -13.78 0.24 -18.12
N SER A 118 -12.70 1.01 -18.20
CA SER A 118 -11.47 0.66 -18.91
C SER A 118 -10.44 -0.03 -18.01
N ASN A 119 -10.75 -0.23 -16.73
CA ASN A 119 -9.86 -0.87 -15.77
C ASN A 119 -10.35 -2.29 -15.43
N PRO A 120 -9.76 -3.34 -16.05
CA PRO A 120 -10.18 -4.73 -15.85
C PRO A 120 -9.75 -5.28 -14.47
N GLU A 121 -9.01 -4.50 -13.67
CA GLU A 121 -8.62 -4.89 -12.32
C GLU A 121 -9.74 -4.64 -11.31
N LEU A 122 -10.67 -3.73 -11.60
CA LEU A 122 -11.72 -3.34 -10.66
C LEU A 122 -12.86 -4.37 -10.62
N ILE A 123 -13.16 -4.89 -9.43
CA ILE A 123 -14.25 -5.87 -9.19
C ILE A 123 -15.49 -5.20 -8.61
N TYR A 124 -15.27 -4.23 -7.72
CA TYR A 124 -16.30 -3.39 -7.12
C TYR A 124 -15.65 -2.11 -6.62
N PHE A 125 -16.28 -0.98 -6.88
CA PHE A 125 -15.70 0.34 -6.66
C PHE A 125 -16.79 1.37 -6.41
N CYS A 126 -16.41 2.54 -5.94
CA CYS A 126 -17.29 3.69 -5.81
C CYS A 126 -16.61 4.97 -6.30
N ASP A 127 -17.43 5.98 -6.60
CA ASP A 127 -16.94 7.32 -6.91
C ASP A 127 -16.23 7.94 -5.71
N GLU A 128 -15.07 8.52 -5.98
CA GLU A 128 -14.14 9.06 -4.99
C GLU A 128 -14.58 10.46 -4.49
N ALA A 129 -15.86 10.71 -4.22
CA ALA A 129 -16.30 12.07 -3.84
C ALA A 129 -15.65 12.62 -2.54
N ASN A 130 -14.89 11.80 -1.78
CA ASN A 130 -14.37 12.15 -0.45
C ASN A 130 -12.94 11.65 -0.13
N ILE A 131 -12.10 11.19 -1.06
CA ILE A 131 -10.67 11.04 -0.70
C ILE A 131 -10.12 12.45 -0.54
N ASN A 132 -9.95 12.85 0.72
CA ASN A 132 -9.40 14.14 1.08
C ASN A 132 -7.87 14.14 0.89
N ASN A 133 -7.42 13.84 -0.33
CA ASN A 133 -6.01 13.91 -0.72
C ASN A 133 -5.50 15.36 -0.72
N ARG A 134 -6.37 16.37 -0.49
CA ARG A 134 -5.98 17.75 -0.18
C ARG A 134 -4.93 17.80 0.94
N PHE A 135 -4.99 16.86 1.90
CA PHE A 135 -4.00 16.76 2.96
C PHE A 135 -2.58 16.42 2.45
N SER A 136 -2.48 15.83 1.27
CA SER A 136 -1.20 15.54 0.62
C SER A 136 -0.64 16.69 -0.19
N PHE A 137 -1.52 17.47 -0.85
CA PHE A 137 -1.07 18.48 -1.81
C PHE A 137 -0.30 19.63 -1.12
N PRO A 138 0.64 20.26 -1.83
CA PRO A 138 1.26 21.53 -1.42
C PRO A 138 0.22 22.62 -1.17
N SER A 139 0.47 23.50 -0.20
CA SER A 139 -0.44 24.60 0.12
C SER A 139 -0.70 25.53 -1.07
N LYS A 140 0.33 25.78 -1.89
CA LYS A 140 0.23 26.58 -3.12
C LYS A 140 -0.64 25.93 -4.21
N GLN A 141 -0.86 24.62 -4.13
CA GLN A 141 -1.79 23.88 -5.00
C GLN A 141 -3.12 23.61 -4.28
N GLY A 142 -3.49 24.43 -3.30
CA GLY A 142 -4.74 24.33 -2.53
C GLY A 142 -4.79 23.24 -1.47
N GLY A 143 -3.69 22.52 -1.25
CA GLY A 143 -3.54 21.54 -0.17
C GLY A 143 -3.18 22.15 1.18
N ASN A 144 -2.73 21.33 2.11
CA ASN A 144 -2.14 21.81 3.37
C ASN A 144 -0.90 21.02 3.82
N SER A 145 -0.47 20.02 3.03
CA SER A 145 0.75 19.23 3.26
C SER A 145 0.82 18.56 4.64
N THR A 146 -0.29 18.24 5.28
CA THR A 146 -0.29 17.65 6.64
C THR A 146 -0.22 16.13 6.66
N LEU A 147 -0.61 15.44 5.58
CA LEU A 147 -0.60 13.98 5.55
C LEU A 147 0.85 13.48 5.59
N SER A 148 1.21 12.81 6.68
CA SER A 148 2.60 12.47 6.99
C SER A 148 2.77 10.95 7.02
N VAL A 149 3.56 10.40 6.10
CA VAL A 149 3.84 8.96 6.04
C VAL A 149 5.00 8.65 6.99
N PRO A 150 4.84 7.75 7.97
CA PRO A 150 5.92 7.35 8.85
C PRO A 150 7.10 6.73 8.09
N LYS A 151 8.33 7.06 8.49
CA LYS A 151 9.54 6.58 7.80
C LYS A 151 9.67 5.06 7.80
N ASP A 152 9.24 4.38 8.86
CA ASP A 152 9.22 2.92 8.90
C ASP A 152 8.33 2.28 7.81
N VAL A 153 7.29 2.99 7.35
CA VAL A 153 6.45 2.59 6.21
C VAL A 153 7.13 2.92 4.88
N VAL A 154 7.75 4.10 4.76
CA VAL A 154 8.51 4.53 3.57
C VAL A 154 9.66 3.56 3.27
N ASP A 155 10.35 3.09 4.32
CA ASP A 155 11.47 2.17 4.22
C ASP A 155 11.04 0.73 3.88
N GLN A 156 9.73 0.42 3.86
CA GLN A 156 9.26 -0.89 3.35
C GLN A 156 9.28 -0.93 1.82
N PHE A 157 9.11 0.20 1.13
CA PHE A 157 9.23 0.20 -0.33
C PHE A 157 10.64 -0.22 -0.74
N ARG A 158 10.72 -1.15 -1.68
CA ARG A 158 11.98 -1.78 -2.11
C ARG A 158 12.84 -0.83 -2.93
N MET A 159 14.11 -1.20 -3.08
CA MET A 159 14.95 -0.68 -4.16
C MET A 159 14.39 -1.15 -5.51
N ALA A 160 14.79 -0.50 -6.60
CA ALA A 160 14.30 -0.82 -7.95
C ALA A 160 14.58 -2.29 -8.30
N ASP A 161 15.74 -2.82 -7.89
CA ASP A 161 16.15 -4.22 -8.06
C ASP A 161 15.40 -5.23 -7.18
N GLY A 162 14.46 -4.77 -6.35
CA GLY A 162 13.66 -5.61 -5.47
C GLY A 162 14.29 -5.95 -4.12
N ARG A 163 15.53 -5.52 -3.82
CA ARG A 163 16.08 -5.62 -2.45
C ARG A 163 15.25 -4.80 -1.46
N LEU A 164 15.26 -5.21 -0.20
CA LEU A 164 14.71 -4.36 0.86
C LEU A 164 15.57 -3.10 0.97
N PHE A 165 14.95 -1.96 1.30
CA PHE A 165 15.70 -0.73 1.56
C PHE A 165 16.66 -0.88 2.75
N SER A 166 16.37 -1.78 3.70
CA SER A 166 17.29 -2.15 4.78
C SER A 166 18.63 -2.67 4.27
N ASP A 167 18.63 -3.30 3.09
CA ASP A 167 19.80 -3.94 2.49
C ASP A 167 20.50 -3.01 1.47
N ALA A 168 20.05 -1.77 1.36
CA ALA A 168 20.69 -0.74 0.54
C ALA A 168 22.03 -0.29 1.15
N THR A 169 22.97 0.11 0.30
CA THR A 169 24.29 0.61 0.72
C THR A 169 24.17 1.97 1.43
N ASP A 170 25.22 2.39 2.12
CA ASP A 170 25.24 3.71 2.77
C ASP A 170 25.17 4.85 1.75
N GLU A 171 25.73 4.65 0.55
CA GLU A 171 25.61 5.61 -0.56
C GLU A 171 24.16 5.68 -1.08
N GLU A 172 23.49 4.54 -1.26
CA GLU A 172 22.08 4.49 -1.65
C GLU A 172 21.17 5.13 -0.60
N LYS A 173 21.53 5.05 0.69
CA LYS A 173 20.77 5.65 1.80
C LYS A 173 21.13 7.11 2.08
N SER A 174 22.07 7.70 1.33
CA SER A 174 22.63 9.00 1.69
C SER A 174 21.65 10.16 1.45
N TRP A 175 21.87 11.25 2.19
CA TRP A 175 21.10 12.50 2.11
C TRP A 175 21.54 13.40 0.93
N GLU A 176 22.67 13.06 0.30
CA GLU A 176 23.27 13.86 -0.76
C GLU A 176 22.31 13.95 -1.95
N ALA A 177 22.36 15.09 -2.64
CA ALA A 177 21.62 15.23 -3.89
C ALA A 177 22.21 14.28 -4.94
N VAL A 178 21.35 13.65 -5.74
CA VAL A 178 21.81 12.82 -6.88
C VAL A 178 22.58 13.66 -7.91
N GLY A 179 22.23 14.95 -8.04
CA GLY A 179 22.93 15.91 -8.90
C GLY A 179 22.49 15.88 -10.37
N THR A 180 21.68 14.90 -10.77
CA THR A 180 21.13 14.79 -12.13
C THR A 180 19.62 14.56 -12.10
N GLY A 181 18.87 15.23 -12.99
CA GLY A 181 17.44 15.00 -13.14
C GLY A 181 17.14 13.80 -14.03
N LEU A 182 15.97 13.19 -13.86
CA LEU A 182 15.45 12.12 -14.72
C LEU A 182 13.96 12.36 -14.99
N THR A 183 13.50 12.12 -16.21
CA THR A 183 12.07 12.07 -16.53
C THR A 183 11.74 10.73 -17.16
N PHE A 184 10.68 10.07 -16.70
CA PHE A 184 10.25 8.78 -17.23
C PHE A 184 8.72 8.69 -17.29
N SER A 185 8.22 7.69 -18.00
CA SER A 185 6.79 7.49 -18.24
C SER A 185 6.12 8.78 -18.75
N GLU A 186 6.76 9.40 -19.73
CA GLU A 186 6.51 10.70 -20.38
C GLU A 186 6.71 11.93 -19.51
N ASN A 187 6.26 11.91 -18.25
CA ASN A 187 6.04 13.14 -17.48
C ASN A 187 6.31 13.03 -15.99
N TYR A 188 6.73 11.87 -15.48
CA TYR A 188 7.17 11.80 -14.10
C TYR A 188 8.59 12.31 -13.97
N VAL A 189 8.77 13.38 -13.18
CA VAL A 189 10.05 14.07 -13.01
C VAL A 189 10.67 13.73 -11.66
N LEU A 190 11.89 13.24 -11.69
CA LEU A 190 12.83 13.17 -10.57
C LEU A 190 13.80 14.35 -10.68
N THR A 191 13.80 15.21 -9.65
CA THR A 191 14.63 16.42 -9.59
C THR A 191 16.08 16.06 -9.26
N ALA A 192 17.05 16.88 -9.71
CA ALA A 192 18.47 16.67 -9.38
C ALA A 192 18.76 16.75 -7.88
N GLU A 193 17.90 17.47 -7.15
CA GLU A 193 18.03 17.74 -5.72
C GLU A 193 17.42 16.67 -4.81
N ARG A 194 16.75 15.65 -5.37
CA ARG A 194 16.29 14.49 -4.60
C ARG A 194 17.49 13.83 -3.89
N ALA A 195 17.26 13.33 -2.68
CA ALA A 195 18.28 12.58 -1.98
C ALA A 195 18.47 11.20 -2.61
N ARG A 196 19.66 10.61 -2.47
CA ARG A 196 19.93 9.24 -2.96
C ARG A 196 18.98 8.20 -2.37
N MET A 197 18.57 8.37 -1.11
CA MET A 197 17.56 7.49 -0.48
C MET A 197 16.17 7.51 -1.14
N ASP A 198 15.88 8.57 -1.90
CA ASP A 198 14.64 8.73 -2.66
C ASP A 198 14.82 8.40 -4.15
N ASP A 199 16.00 7.92 -4.53
CA ASP A 199 16.37 7.50 -5.88
C ASP A 199 16.48 5.98 -5.99
N ASN A 200 16.43 5.45 -7.21
CA ASN A 200 16.53 4.02 -7.49
C ASN A 200 15.60 3.13 -6.63
N ARG A 201 14.39 3.64 -6.33
CA ARG A 201 13.32 2.92 -5.62
C ARG A 201 12.38 2.22 -6.59
N GLU A 202 11.58 1.29 -6.07
CA GLU A 202 10.59 0.59 -6.90
C GLU A 202 9.53 1.54 -7.49
N PRO A 203 8.94 1.25 -8.67
CA PRO A 203 7.92 2.10 -9.30
C PRO A 203 6.74 2.51 -8.40
N ARG A 204 6.33 1.64 -7.48
CA ARG A 204 5.25 1.92 -6.50
C ARG A 204 5.64 2.98 -5.47
N TYR A 205 6.93 3.14 -5.16
CA TYR A 205 7.44 4.23 -4.33
C TYR A 205 7.10 5.58 -4.97
N TYR A 206 7.46 5.77 -6.23
CA TYR A 206 7.23 7.01 -6.98
C TYR A 206 5.75 7.30 -7.21
N ALA A 207 4.93 6.25 -7.38
CA ALA A 207 3.49 6.39 -7.47
C ALA A 207 2.85 6.81 -6.13
N SER A 208 3.40 6.33 -5.01
CA SER A 208 2.71 6.36 -3.71
C SER A 208 3.25 7.37 -2.71
N ILE A 209 4.54 7.70 -2.78
CA ILE A 209 5.24 8.52 -1.79
C ILE A 209 5.65 9.85 -2.42
N GLY A 210 5.26 10.94 -1.78
CA GLY A 210 5.87 12.24 -2.00
C GLY A 210 6.98 12.44 -0.97
N PHE A 211 8.16 12.85 -1.41
CA PHE A 211 9.37 13.05 -0.60
C PHE A 211 9.91 14.47 -0.74
N ASN A 212 10.93 14.84 0.02
CA ASN A 212 11.57 16.15 -0.11
C ASN A 212 12.27 16.28 -1.48
N HIS A 213 12.03 17.39 -2.17
CA HIS A 213 12.33 17.61 -3.59
C HIS A 213 11.51 16.78 -4.60
N CYS A 214 10.36 16.26 -4.20
CA CYS A 214 9.41 15.64 -5.12
C CYS A 214 8.74 16.70 -6.01
N PHE A 215 8.60 16.41 -7.31
CA PHE A 215 8.02 17.34 -8.28
C PHE A 215 6.50 17.22 -8.39
N TRP A 216 5.79 18.35 -8.27
CA TRP A 216 4.32 18.45 -8.32
C TRP A 216 3.87 19.36 -9.48
N PRO A 217 3.42 18.78 -10.62
CA PRO A 217 3.14 19.54 -11.83
C PRO A 217 1.92 20.47 -11.72
N GLY A 218 0.76 19.96 -11.30
CA GLY A 218 -0.48 20.75 -11.13
C GLY A 218 -0.98 21.41 -12.41
N THR A 219 -0.88 20.72 -13.55
CA THR A 219 -1.00 21.33 -14.89
C THR A 219 -2.40 21.82 -15.27
N ALA A 220 -3.46 21.45 -14.53
CA ALA A 220 -4.81 21.94 -14.78
C ALA A 220 -5.12 23.30 -14.11
N TYR A 221 -4.10 24.01 -13.62
CA TYR A 221 -4.24 25.38 -13.10
C TYR A 221 -4.33 26.40 -14.24
N THR A 222 -5.33 27.27 -14.19
CA THR A 222 -5.57 28.31 -15.21
C THR A 222 -5.40 29.75 -14.70
N GLY A 223 -5.00 29.91 -13.43
CA GLY A 223 -4.71 31.23 -12.87
C GLY A 223 -3.33 31.76 -13.29
N SER A 224 -2.96 32.94 -12.79
CA SER A 224 -1.70 33.62 -13.13
C SER A 224 -0.58 33.46 -12.08
N GLY A 225 -0.79 32.67 -11.02
CA GLY A 225 0.21 32.43 -9.98
C GLY A 225 1.42 31.66 -10.49
N SER A 226 2.62 32.28 -10.42
CA SER A 226 3.86 31.70 -10.95
C SER A 226 4.46 30.57 -10.10
N ASP A 227 3.97 30.36 -8.88
CA ASP A 227 4.47 29.37 -7.91
C ASP A 227 3.43 28.27 -7.59
N VAL A 228 2.44 28.10 -8.46
CA VAL A 228 1.31 27.17 -8.28
C VAL A 228 1.46 25.89 -9.13
N THR A 229 2.26 25.94 -10.19
CA THR A 229 2.54 24.78 -11.06
C THR A 229 4.02 24.41 -11.03
N ASN A 230 4.35 23.20 -11.49
CA ASN A 230 5.72 22.71 -11.65
C ASN A 230 6.59 22.88 -10.39
N MET A 231 6.01 22.58 -9.23
CA MET A 231 6.66 22.83 -7.95
C MET A 231 7.70 21.76 -7.64
N ASN A 232 8.93 22.17 -7.35
CA ASN A 232 9.89 21.35 -6.61
C ASN A 232 9.59 21.48 -5.11
N VAL A 233 8.88 20.51 -4.55
CA VAL A 233 8.32 20.61 -3.19
C VAL A 233 9.35 20.26 -2.13
N THR A 234 9.49 21.11 -1.12
CA THR A 234 10.42 20.93 -0.01
C THR A 234 9.73 21.02 1.34
N TYR A 235 10.15 20.15 2.26
CA TYR A 235 9.58 20.02 3.62
C TYR A 235 10.51 20.55 4.72
N TYR A 236 11.57 21.27 4.35
CA TYR A 236 12.40 22.02 5.30
C TYR A 236 11.54 22.98 6.14
N LYS A 237 12.06 23.42 7.29
CA LYS A 237 11.42 24.43 8.14
C LYS A 237 11.10 25.72 7.39
N ASP A 238 11.96 26.11 6.45
CA ASP A 238 11.82 27.25 5.54
C ASP A 238 11.46 26.83 4.10
N GLY A 239 10.95 25.60 3.94
CA GLY A 239 10.56 25.02 2.64
C GLY A 239 9.20 25.52 2.14
N ASN A 240 8.99 25.41 0.83
CA ASN A 240 7.79 25.92 0.15
C ASN A 240 6.50 25.13 0.44
N ALA A 241 6.58 23.93 1.03
CA ALA A 241 5.42 23.14 1.45
C ALA A 241 5.33 22.96 2.97
N ARG A 242 6.06 23.79 3.74
CA ARG A 242 6.02 23.78 5.21
C ARG A 242 4.61 24.01 5.77
N GLY A 243 3.75 24.77 5.10
CA GLY A 243 2.43 25.14 5.65
C GLY A 243 2.55 26.16 6.78
N SER A 244 1.91 25.90 7.94
CA SER A 244 1.96 26.76 9.14
C SER A 244 2.63 26.03 10.31
N ASP A 245 2.87 26.71 11.43
CA ASP A 245 3.50 26.10 12.62
C ASP A 245 2.70 24.95 13.25
N PHE A 246 1.40 24.81 12.93
CA PHE A 246 0.55 23.72 13.42
C PHE A 246 0.14 22.73 12.32
N ASN A 247 0.07 23.20 11.07
CA ASN A 247 -0.34 22.42 9.89
C ASN A 247 0.84 22.28 8.93
N TYR A 248 1.65 21.24 9.16
CA TYR A 248 2.82 20.92 8.37
C TYR A 248 3.06 19.41 8.28
N ASN A 249 3.85 18.98 7.29
CA ASN A 249 4.28 17.60 7.14
C ASN A 249 5.30 17.24 8.22
N ARG A 250 4.99 16.28 9.08
CA ARG A 250 5.86 15.94 10.22
C ARG A 250 6.98 14.98 9.85
N THR A 251 6.85 14.17 8.82
CA THR A 251 7.79 13.06 8.59
C THR A 251 8.75 13.29 7.42
N GLY A 252 8.60 14.39 6.68
CA GLY A 252 9.30 14.64 5.42
C GLY A 252 8.72 13.87 4.22
N TYR A 253 7.64 13.11 4.43
CA TYR A 253 7.02 12.24 3.44
C TYR A 253 5.49 12.38 3.45
N THR A 254 4.87 12.39 2.28
CA THR A 254 3.41 12.48 2.08
C THR A 254 2.90 11.38 1.14
N VAL A 255 1.58 11.27 0.96
CA VAL A 255 0.96 10.29 0.06
C VAL A 255 0.70 10.90 -1.30
N ARG A 256 1.20 10.26 -2.37
CA ARG A 256 1.02 10.66 -3.77
C ARG A 256 0.10 9.74 -4.59
N LYS A 257 -0.26 8.57 -4.06
CA LYS A 257 -1.01 7.51 -4.79
C LYS A 257 -2.24 8.00 -5.56
N TRP A 258 -3.01 8.92 -4.98
CA TRP A 258 -4.26 9.45 -5.52
C TRP A 258 -4.11 10.77 -6.28
N ALA A 259 -2.89 11.28 -6.43
CA ALA A 259 -2.62 12.55 -7.09
C ALA A 259 -2.34 12.34 -8.58
N ASN A 260 -3.16 12.91 -9.46
CA ASN A 260 -2.80 13.05 -10.87
C ASN A 260 -1.80 14.20 -11.05
N GLN A 261 -0.99 14.14 -12.09
CA GLN A 261 -0.12 15.25 -12.48
C GLN A 261 -0.91 16.53 -12.83
N GLU A 262 -2.12 16.38 -13.36
CA GLU A 262 -2.99 17.50 -13.72
C GLU A 262 -3.63 18.13 -12.49
N ASP A 263 -3.76 17.38 -11.39
CA ASP A 263 -4.51 17.82 -10.22
C ASP A 263 -3.88 19.06 -9.60
N ASN A 264 -4.69 20.11 -9.50
CA ASN A 264 -4.43 21.28 -8.71
C ASN A 264 -5.69 21.61 -7.90
N ARG A 265 -5.57 21.75 -6.58
CA ARG A 265 -6.69 21.98 -5.66
C ARG A 265 -6.88 23.46 -5.32
N ASP A 266 -6.09 24.35 -5.91
CA ASP A 266 -6.31 25.79 -5.80
C ASP A 266 -7.65 26.20 -6.45
N TYR A 267 -8.14 27.41 -6.15
CA TYR A 267 -9.39 27.94 -6.70
C TYR A 267 -9.44 27.91 -8.23
N TRP A 268 -8.31 28.20 -8.90
CA TRP A 268 -8.21 28.15 -10.36
C TRP A 268 -7.71 26.80 -10.89
N GLY A 269 -7.63 25.79 -10.03
CA GLY A 269 -7.24 24.43 -10.36
C GLY A 269 -8.42 23.53 -10.71
N LYS A 270 -8.11 22.38 -11.31
CA LYS A 270 -9.03 21.26 -11.50
C LYS A 270 -8.35 19.98 -11.07
N SER A 271 -9.14 18.93 -10.85
CA SER A 271 -8.61 17.62 -10.55
C SER A 271 -9.44 16.55 -11.23
N LYS A 272 -8.79 15.48 -11.68
CA LYS A 272 -9.53 14.35 -12.26
C LYS A 272 -10.36 13.68 -11.19
N GLN A 273 -11.58 13.27 -11.56
CA GLN A 273 -12.35 12.32 -10.79
C GLN A 273 -11.56 11.01 -10.68
N LYS A 274 -11.52 10.43 -9.47
CA LYS A 274 -10.92 9.12 -9.26
C LYS A 274 -12.01 8.11 -8.90
N THR A 275 -11.61 6.86 -8.89
CA THR A 275 -12.44 5.73 -8.47
C THR A 275 -11.75 5.04 -7.30
N TYR A 276 -12.48 4.76 -6.23
CA TYR A 276 -11.95 4.01 -5.09
C TYR A 276 -12.26 2.51 -5.25
N PRO A 277 -11.25 1.63 -5.34
CA PRO A 277 -11.45 0.20 -5.39
C PRO A 277 -11.88 -0.33 -4.02
N ILE A 278 -13.08 -0.89 -3.93
CA ILE A 278 -13.53 -1.65 -2.75
C ILE A 278 -12.99 -3.08 -2.82
N PHE A 279 -12.98 -3.68 -4.02
CA PHE A 279 -12.32 -4.94 -4.34
C PHE A 279 -11.65 -4.82 -5.71
N ARG A 280 -10.39 -5.25 -5.81
CA ARG A 280 -9.65 -5.30 -7.07
C ARG A 280 -8.86 -6.61 -7.20
N TYR A 281 -8.51 -7.00 -8.42
CA TYR A 281 -7.99 -8.32 -8.73
C TYR A 281 -6.68 -8.66 -8.00
N ALA A 282 -5.82 -7.68 -7.73
CA ALA A 282 -4.62 -7.91 -6.92
C ALA A 282 -4.92 -8.50 -5.54
N GLU A 283 -6.05 -8.14 -4.93
CA GLU A 283 -6.49 -8.70 -3.65
C GLU A 283 -6.90 -10.16 -3.79
N VAL A 284 -7.52 -10.52 -4.91
CA VAL A 284 -7.88 -11.91 -5.20
C VAL A 284 -6.63 -12.77 -5.31
N LEU A 285 -5.63 -12.30 -6.06
CA LEU A 285 -4.36 -13.01 -6.22
C LEU A 285 -3.63 -13.16 -4.88
N LEU A 286 -3.38 -12.07 -4.16
CA LEU A 286 -2.67 -12.12 -2.88
C LEU A 286 -3.47 -12.85 -1.79
N GLY A 287 -4.81 -12.77 -1.81
CA GLY A 287 -5.68 -13.51 -0.91
C GLY A 287 -5.65 -15.02 -1.17
N TYR A 288 -5.61 -15.44 -2.43
CA TYR A 288 -5.45 -16.84 -2.81
C TYR A 288 -4.08 -17.39 -2.39
N VAL A 289 -3.01 -16.65 -2.68
CA VAL A 289 -1.65 -17.00 -2.29
C VAL A 289 -1.51 -17.10 -0.77
N GLU A 290 -2.08 -16.15 -0.02
CA GLU A 290 -2.10 -16.21 1.44
C GLU A 290 -2.81 -17.45 1.96
N ALA A 291 -4.01 -17.72 1.44
CA ALA A 291 -4.77 -18.89 1.86
C ALA A 291 -4.04 -20.20 1.53
N MET A 292 -3.43 -20.31 0.35
CA MET A 292 -2.64 -21.48 -0.04
C MET A 292 -1.42 -21.69 0.88
N ASN A 293 -0.71 -20.62 1.25
CA ASN A 293 0.48 -20.77 2.11
C ASN A 293 0.11 -21.30 3.50
N GLU A 294 -1.08 -20.98 4.00
CA GLU A 294 -1.57 -21.42 5.33
C GLU A 294 -2.25 -22.81 5.30
N MET A 295 -2.44 -23.42 4.13
CA MET A 295 -3.05 -24.75 4.02
C MET A 295 -2.05 -25.86 4.34
N SER A 296 -2.48 -26.82 5.16
CA SER A 296 -1.78 -28.10 5.40
C SER A 296 -2.27 -29.22 4.48
N ASP A 297 -3.55 -29.20 4.11
CA ASP A 297 -4.25 -30.30 3.43
C ASP A 297 -5.04 -29.81 2.22
N SER A 298 -5.37 -30.74 1.31
CA SER A 298 -6.30 -30.49 0.21
C SER A 298 -7.70 -30.16 0.73
N TYR A 299 -8.42 -29.29 0.03
CA TYR A 299 -9.80 -28.95 0.33
C TYR A 299 -10.65 -28.89 -0.94
N THR A 300 -11.81 -29.53 -0.92
CA THR A 300 -12.84 -29.43 -1.97
C THR A 300 -14.05 -28.69 -1.42
N ASP A 301 -14.43 -27.59 -2.06
CA ASP A 301 -15.65 -26.85 -1.73
C ASP A 301 -16.86 -27.63 -2.26
N GLU A 302 -17.69 -28.18 -1.37
CA GLU A 302 -18.82 -29.05 -1.71
C GLU A 302 -19.87 -28.37 -2.60
N VAL A 303 -19.97 -27.04 -2.56
CA VAL A 303 -20.96 -26.28 -3.34
C VAL A 303 -20.49 -26.05 -4.78
N THR A 304 -19.19 -25.85 -4.97
CA THR A 304 -18.62 -25.46 -6.27
C THR A 304 -17.83 -26.57 -6.94
N GLY A 305 -17.47 -27.62 -6.22
CA GLY A 305 -16.59 -28.70 -6.70
C GLY A 305 -15.11 -28.29 -6.82
N ILE A 306 -14.77 -27.03 -6.51
CA ILE A 306 -13.41 -26.51 -6.64
C ILE A 306 -12.52 -27.19 -5.60
N THR A 307 -11.46 -27.83 -6.08
CA THR A 307 -10.42 -28.42 -5.23
C THR A 307 -9.18 -27.53 -5.24
N VAL A 308 -8.68 -27.22 -4.04
CA VAL A 308 -7.49 -26.40 -3.81
C VAL A 308 -6.53 -27.14 -2.90
N THR A 309 -5.24 -26.92 -3.12
CA THR A 309 -4.13 -27.48 -2.33
C THR A 309 -3.08 -26.39 -2.11
N ARG A 310 -2.09 -26.65 -1.26
CA ARG A 310 -0.89 -25.82 -1.20
C ARG A 310 -0.02 -26.07 -2.43
N ASP A 311 -0.33 -25.36 -3.52
CA ASP A 311 0.39 -25.44 -4.79
C ASP A 311 1.45 -24.32 -4.88
N VAL A 312 2.72 -24.70 -4.75
CA VAL A 312 3.85 -23.77 -4.81
C VAL A 312 3.98 -23.09 -6.17
N ALA A 313 3.70 -23.79 -7.27
CA ALA A 313 3.81 -23.22 -8.60
C ALA A 313 2.74 -22.14 -8.83
N GLN A 314 1.52 -22.36 -8.34
CA GLN A 314 0.47 -21.33 -8.35
C GLN A 314 0.81 -20.16 -7.43
N MET A 315 1.39 -20.41 -6.24
CA MET A 315 1.86 -19.32 -5.38
C MET A 315 2.89 -18.43 -6.09
N VAL A 316 3.91 -19.02 -6.72
CA VAL A 316 4.92 -18.30 -7.50
C VAL A 316 4.27 -17.53 -8.65
N LYS A 317 3.40 -18.17 -9.43
CA LYS A 317 2.71 -17.54 -10.57
C LYS A 317 1.97 -16.27 -10.14
N TYR A 318 0.99 -16.38 -9.25
CA TYR A 318 0.11 -15.27 -8.90
C TYR A 318 0.80 -14.19 -8.06
N PHE A 319 1.80 -14.56 -7.25
CA PHE A 319 2.60 -13.57 -6.54
C PHE A 319 3.49 -12.78 -7.49
N ASN A 320 4.10 -13.46 -8.48
CA ASN A 320 4.98 -12.81 -9.45
C ASN A 320 4.22 -11.92 -10.43
N GLU A 321 2.96 -12.21 -10.76
CA GLU A 321 2.11 -11.30 -11.54
C GLU A 321 2.05 -9.89 -10.92
N ILE A 322 1.89 -9.80 -9.59
CA ILE A 322 1.86 -8.51 -8.86
C ILE A 322 3.21 -7.79 -8.93
N ARG A 323 4.29 -8.55 -8.77
CA ARG A 323 5.66 -8.01 -8.74
C ARG A 323 6.12 -7.56 -10.11
N TYR A 324 5.89 -8.36 -11.14
CA TYR A 324 6.19 -8.01 -12.53
C TYR A 324 5.39 -6.82 -13.02
N ARG A 325 4.09 -6.72 -12.69
CA ARG A 325 3.30 -5.50 -12.98
C ARG A 325 3.99 -4.25 -12.42
N SER A 326 4.64 -4.40 -11.27
CA SER A 326 5.34 -3.34 -10.56
C SER A 326 6.83 -3.24 -10.90
N GLY A 327 7.31 -3.98 -11.92
CA GLY A 327 8.69 -3.91 -12.42
C GLY A 327 9.73 -4.53 -11.48
N LEU A 328 9.29 -5.36 -10.53
CA LEU A 328 10.14 -6.04 -9.56
C LEU A 328 10.43 -7.48 -9.98
N PRO A 329 11.59 -8.04 -9.60
CA PRO A 329 11.88 -9.46 -9.83
C PRO A 329 10.88 -10.34 -9.08
N GLY A 330 10.51 -11.46 -9.67
CA GLY A 330 9.68 -12.48 -9.07
C GLY A 330 10.39 -13.22 -7.94
N ILE A 331 9.61 -13.92 -7.12
CA ILE A 331 10.10 -14.88 -6.15
C ILE A 331 10.37 -16.23 -6.81
N THR A 332 11.23 -17.01 -6.16
CA THR A 332 11.61 -18.35 -6.58
C THR A 332 10.71 -19.42 -5.97
N VAL A 333 10.76 -20.63 -6.54
CA VAL A 333 10.12 -21.82 -5.95
C VAL A 333 10.66 -22.11 -4.55
N ALA A 334 11.95 -21.86 -4.28
CA ALA A 334 12.56 -22.09 -2.98
C ALA A 334 11.96 -21.17 -1.91
N GLU A 335 11.86 -19.87 -2.19
CA GLU A 335 11.23 -18.90 -1.30
C GLU A 335 9.74 -19.20 -1.06
N ALA A 336 9.00 -19.57 -2.10
CA ALA A 336 7.58 -19.91 -1.98
C ALA A 336 7.33 -21.26 -1.28
N SER A 337 8.31 -22.17 -1.31
CA SER A 337 8.21 -23.47 -0.64
C SER A 337 8.32 -23.32 0.88
N ASP A 338 9.17 -22.41 1.35
CA ASP A 338 9.35 -22.13 2.77
C ASP A 338 8.19 -21.30 3.34
N TYR A 339 7.48 -21.89 4.31
CA TYR A 339 6.27 -21.29 4.88
C TYR A 339 6.52 -19.90 5.49
N ALA A 340 7.59 -19.76 6.28
CA ALA A 340 7.87 -18.54 7.02
C ALA A 340 8.32 -17.40 6.08
N THR A 341 9.17 -17.73 5.12
CA THR A 341 9.63 -16.83 4.07
C THR A 341 8.44 -16.36 3.23
N MET A 342 7.62 -17.28 2.72
CA MET A 342 6.45 -16.92 1.92
C MET A 342 5.45 -16.09 2.72
N LYS A 343 5.21 -16.42 3.99
CA LYS A 343 4.34 -15.61 4.88
C LYS A 343 4.86 -14.19 5.06
N SER A 344 6.16 -14.01 5.26
CA SER A 344 6.79 -12.69 5.33
C SER A 344 6.65 -11.91 4.03
N LEU A 345 6.89 -12.57 2.88
CA LEU A 345 6.72 -12.00 1.54
C LEU A 345 5.28 -11.55 1.30
N ILE A 346 4.28 -12.38 1.64
CA ILE A 346 2.85 -12.04 1.53
C ILE A 346 2.52 -10.81 2.37
N LYS A 347 2.91 -10.81 3.66
CA LYS A 347 2.61 -9.68 4.56
C LYS A 347 3.22 -8.38 4.04
N HIS A 348 4.44 -8.45 3.50
CA HIS A 348 5.13 -7.29 2.94
C HIS A 348 4.49 -6.83 1.62
N GLU A 349 4.26 -7.72 0.67
CA GLU A 349 3.68 -7.37 -0.63
C GLU A 349 2.27 -6.79 -0.46
N ARG A 350 1.46 -7.31 0.46
CA ARG A 350 0.16 -6.73 0.83
C ARG A 350 0.27 -5.31 1.39
N GLN A 351 1.31 -5.02 2.18
CA GLN A 351 1.53 -3.68 2.74
C GLN A 351 1.81 -2.65 1.64
N ILE A 352 2.63 -3.02 0.65
CA ILE A 352 3.04 -2.12 -0.44
C ILE A 352 1.94 -2.02 -1.49
N GLU A 353 1.43 -3.15 -1.94
CA GLU A 353 0.41 -3.21 -2.99
C GLU A 353 -0.84 -2.44 -2.58
N PHE A 354 -1.32 -2.63 -1.35
CA PHE A 354 -2.51 -1.97 -0.79
C PHE A 354 -2.21 -0.74 0.07
N PHE A 355 -1.04 -0.11 -0.12
CA PHE A 355 -0.71 1.13 0.59
C PHE A 355 -1.79 2.19 0.36
N PHE A 356 -2.35 2.74 1.44
CA PHE A 356 -3.42 3.75 1.40
C PHE A 356 -4.74 3.29 0.73
N GLU A 357 -5.09 2.02 0.87
CA GLU A 357 -6.36 1.40 0.43
C GLU A 357 -7.10 0.71 1.59
N ASP A 358 -7.01 1.25 2.82
CA ASP A 358 -7.68 0.73 4.03
C ASP A 358 -7.38 -0.73 4.46
N HIS A 359 -6.43 -1.43 3.85
CA HIS A 359 -6.13 -2.82 4.21
C HIS A 359 -5.30 -2.98 5.50
N ARG A 360 -4.27 -2.14 5.70
CA ARG A 360 -3.24 -2.34 6.73
C ARG A 360 -3.82 -2.42 8.15
N TYR A 361 -4.86 -1.63 8.44
CA TYR A 361 -5.52 -1.63 9.74
C TYR A 361 -6.12 -3.01 10.10
N TYR A 362 -6.76 -3.65 9.13
CA TYR A 362 -7.41 -4.95 9.30
C TYR A 362 -6.42 -6.10 9.18
N ASP A 363 -5.45 -6.01 8.27
CA ASP A 363 -4.41 -7.03 8.08
C ASP A 363 -3.58 -7.22 9.35
N LEU A 364 -3.12 -6.15 9.99
CA LEU A 364 -2.40 -6.23 11.27
C LEU A 364 -3.25 -6.85 12.38
N ARG A 365 -4.57 -6.59 12.40
CA ARG A 365 -5.47 -7.13 13.43
C ARG A 365 -5.72 -8.60 13.23
N ARG A 366 -6.11 -9.01 12.02
CA ARG A 366 -6.45 -10.40 11.74
C ARG A 366 -5.25 -11.33 11.89
N TRP A 367 -4.03 -10.86 11.58
CA TRP A 367 -2.78 -11.59 11.82
C TRP A 367 -2.30 -11.53 13.28
N MET A 368 -2.88 -10.68 14.11
CA MET A 368 -2.43 -10.40 15.48
C MET A 368 -1.05 -9.73 15.59
N ASP A 369 -0.59 -9.05 14.54
CA ASP A 369 0.67 -8.28 14.52
C ASP A 369 0.51 -6.84 15.05
N ALA A 370 -0.73 -6.39 15.23
CA ALA A 370 -1.03 -5.01 15.61
C ALA A 370 -0.27 -4.52 16.87
N PRO A 371 -0.10 -5.30 17.97
CA PRO A 371 0.68 -4.88 19.12
C PRO A 371 2.14 -4.56 18.78
N GLU A 372 2.75 -5.30 17.85
CA GLU A 372 4.16 -5.12 17.49
C GLU A 372 4.37 -3.87 16.64
N VAL A 373 3.44 -3.58 15.74
CA VAL A 373 3.54 -2.45 14.82
C VAL A 373 2.98 -1.17 15.43
N MET A 374 1.82 -1.23 16.08
CA MET A 374 1.09 -0.05 16.57
C MET A 374 1.66 0.51 17.87
N ARG A 375 2.59 -0.17 18.56
CA ARG A 375 3.35 0.39 19.69
C ARG A 375 4.61 1.14 19.27
N LYS A 376 5.09 0.94 18.03
CA LYS A 376 6.29 1.64 17.56
C LYS A 376 6.00 3.14 17.48
N PRO A 377 6.91 3.99 17.98
CA PRO A 377 6.73 5.43 17.88
C PRO A 377 6.70 5.85 16.40
N VAL A 378 6.02 6.96 16.10
CA VAL A 378 6.07 7.53 14.74
C VAL A 378 7.47 8.06 14.50
N THR A 379 8.11 7.63 13.40
CA THR A 379 9.41 8.12 12.95
C THR A 379 9.27 8.88 11.64
N GLY A 380 10.20 9.81 11.38
CA GLY A 380 10.26 10.64 10.19
C GLY A 380 11.66 11.23 10.01
N LEU A 381 11.79 12.11 9.02
CA LEU A 381 12.93 13.02 8.86
C LEU A 381 12.81 14.21 9.84
N ASP A 382 13.90 14.95 10.05
CA ASP A 382 13.88 16.17 10.86
C ASP A 382 13.42 17.40 10.05
N VAL A 383 12.10 17.55 9.91
CA VAL A 383 11.47 18.70 9.23
C VAL A 383 11.65 20.05 9.96
N THR A 384 12.38 20.09 11.08
CA THR A 384 12.73 21.34 11.78
C THR A 384 14.04 21.95 11.28
N ALA A 385 14.83 21.19 10.51
CA ALA A 385 16.02 21.69 9.83
C ALA A 385 15.65 22.63 8.68
N LYS A 386 16.45 23.68 8.49
CA LYS A 386 16.34 24.60 7.34
C LYS A 386 17.00 24.01 6.10
N ARG A 387 16.73 24.60 4.93
CA ARG A 387 17.34 24.18 3.65
C ARG A 387 18.89 24.22 3.69
N ALA A 388 19.47 25.20 4.39
CA ALA A 388 20.91 25.30 4.59
C ALA A 388 21.50 24.15 5.42
N GLU A 389 20.66 23.43 6.18
CA GLU A 389 21.01 22.33 7.07
C GLU A 389 20.56 20.99 6.46
N ARG A 390 20.75 20.82 5.14
CA ARG A 390 20.22 19.68 4.38
C ARG A 390 20.51 18.33 5.05
N ALA A 391 21.76 18.07 5.46
CA ALA A 391 22.12 16.81 6.10
C ALA A 391 21.29 16.55 7.37
N SER A 392 21.07 17.58 8.18
CA SER A 392 20.25 17.50 9.39
C SER A 392 18.79 17.15 9.09
N PHE A 393 18.22 17.68 8.00
CA PHE A 393 16.85 17.32 7.58
C PHE A 393 16.70 15.81 7.40
N TYR A 394 17.68 15.16 6.78
CA TYR A 394 17.63 13.72 6.48
C TYR A 394 17.98 12.80 7.67
N THR A 395 18.16 13.35 8.87
CA THR A 395 18.34 12.54 10.09
C THR A 395 17.01 11.97 10.58
N MET A 396 17.05 10.78 11.18
CA MET A 396 15.85 10.17 11.74
C MET A 396 15.41 10.91 12.99
N LYS A 397 14.11 11.24 13.05
CA LYS A 397 13.47 11.87 14.20
C LYS A 397 12.30 11.02 14.69
N ILE A 398 12.24 10.85 16.01
CA ILE A 398 11.06 10.31 16.68
C ILE A 398 10.09 11.46 16.90
N TRP A 399 8.91 11.34 16.31
CA TRP A 399 7.83 12.31 16.43
C TRP A 399 6.89 11.89 17.57
N ASN A 400 7.22 12.32 18.79
CA ASN A 400 6.48 12.02 20.02
C ASN A 400 6.21 13.27 20.89
N THR A 401 6.49 14.46 20.35
CA THR A 401 6.36 15.75 21.04
C THR A 401 4.90 16.16 21.22
N GLU A 402 4.02 15.74 20.32
CA GLU A 402 2.58 15.99 20.39
C GLU A 402 1.85 14.76 20.97
N THR A 403 0.85 14.99 21.84
CA THR A 403 0.03 13.91 22.43
C THR A 403 -0.57 12.98 21.38
N ALA A 404 -1.03 13.53 20.25
CA ALA A 404 -1.62 12.77 19.14
C ALA A 404 -0.64 11.78 18.47
N MET A 405 0.66 11.90 18.70
CA MET A 405 1.68 11.01 18.11
C MET A 405 2.20 9.95 19.08
N LYS A 406 1.80 10.01 20.34
CA LYS A 406 2.11 8.98 21.32
C LYS A 406 1.23 7.77 21.05
N ARG A 407 1.74 6.85 20.25
CA ARG A 407 1.07 5.59 19.96
C ARG A 407 1.07 4.71 21.20
N VAL A 408 -0.10 4.21 21.54
CA VAL A 408 -0.31 3.21 22.60
C VAL A 408 -1.11 2.06 22.01
N TRP A 409 -0.88 0.86 22.55
CA TRP A 409 -1.67 -0.31 22.20
C TRP A 409 -2.13 -1.02 23.45
N HIS A 410 -3.42 -1.33 23.47
CA HIS A 410 -4.01 -2.26 24.42
C HIS A 410 -4.78 -3.31 23.63
N ASN A 411 -4.78 -4.56 24.09
CA ASN A 411 -5.46 -5.64 23.37
C ASN A 411 -7.00 -5.44 23.28
N LYS A 412 -7.60 -4.54 24.06
CA LYS A 412 -8.99 -4.12 23.80
C LYS A 412 -9.18 -3.47 22.42
N MET A 413 -8.14 -2.85 21.84
CA MET A 413 -8.15 -2.13 20.56
C MET A 413 -8.18 -3.02 19.31
N TYR A 414 -8.15 -4.35 19.48
CA TYR A 414 -8.52 -5.27 18.39
C TYR A 414 -9.98 -5.07 17.97
N PHE A 415 -10.85 -4.66 18.88
CA PHE A 415 -12.28 -4.41 18.64
C PHE A 415 -12.66 -2.99 19.11
N PHE A 416 -13.55 -2.32 18.39
CA PHE A 416 -14.08 -1.02 18.83
C PHE A 416 -15.07 -1.20 19.98
N PRO A 417 -15.18 -0.26 20.94
CA PRO A 417 -16.23 -0.33 21.95
C PRO A 417 -17.62 -0.21 21.31
N ILE A 418 -18.59 -0.94 21.84
CA ILE A 418 -20.01 -0.73 21.54
C ILE A 418 -20.46 0.46 22.39
N SER A 419 -21.20 1.40 21.79
CA SER A 419 -21.73 2.56 22.51
C SER A 419 -22.62 2.15 23.69
N GLN A 420 -22.44 2.79 24.85
CA GLN A 420 -23.23 2.49 26.06
C GLN A 420 -24.74 2.62 25.80
N ASN A 421 -25.17 3.64 25.07
CA ASN A 421 -26.58 3.84 24.70
C ASN A 421 -27.15 2.64 23.90
N VAL A 422 -26.32 1.97 23.09
CA VAL A 422 -26.74 0.76 22.35
C VAL A 422 -26.86 -0.44 23.30
N LEU A 423 -25.97 -0.57 24.27
CA LEU A 423 -26.03 -1.63 25.29
C LEU A 423 -27.25 -1.45 26.21
N ASP A 424 -27.52 -0.24 26.67
CA ASP A 424 -28.65 0.08 27.54
C ASP A 424 -30.00 -0.26 26.89
N LYS A 425 -30.09 -0.06 25.56
CA LYS A 425 -31.28 -0.39 24.76
C LYS A 425 -31.45 -1.88 24.51
N ASN A 426 -30.38 -2.67 24.56
CA ASN A 426 -30.42 -4.10 24.29
C ASN A 426 -29.54 -4.88 25.26
N GLY A 427 -30.12 -5.27 26.40
CA GLY A 427 -29.45 -6.09 27.42
C GLY A 427 -29.06 -7.51 26.96
N LYS A 428 -29.26 -7.89 25.69
CA LYS A 428 -28.68 -9.12 25.12
C LYS A 428 -27.29 -8.90 24.52
N LEU A 429 -26.90 -7.66 24.23
CA LEU A 429 -25.56 -7.34 23.75
C LEU A 429 -24.53 -7.48 24.88
N VAL A 430 -23.35 -7.97 24.52
CA VAL A 430 -22.19 -8.06 25.40
C VAL A 430 -21.15 -7.09 24.86
N GLN A 431 -20.55 -6.28 25.74
CA GLN A 431 -19.49 -5.35 25.36
C GLN A 431 -18.28 -6.11 24.76
N ASN A 432 -17.54 -5.45 23.87
CA ASN A 432 -16.30 -5.96 23.33
C ASN A 432 -15.20 -6.02 24.42
N PRO A 433 -14.24 -6.96 24.33
CA PRO A 433 -13.38 -7.32 25.45
C PRO A 433 -12.47 -6.16 25.88
N GLY A 434 -12.43 -5.91 27.20
CA GLY A 434 -11.60 -4.90 27.84
C GLY A 434 -12.12 -3.45 27.73
N TRP A 435 -13.29 -3.25 27.14
CA TRP A 435 -14.06 -2.01 27.22
C TRP A 435 -15.10 -2.13 28.34
N ASN A 436 -15.36 -1.02 29.02
CA ASN A 436 -16.33 -0.92 30.11
C ASN A 436 -17.48 -0.02 29.70
#